data_AF-A0A9E4AYK5-F1
#
_entry.id   AF-A0A9E4AYK5-F1
#
_cell.length_a   1.000
_cell.length_b   1.000
_cell.length_c   1.000
_cell.angle_alpha   90.00
_cell.angle_beta   90.00
_cell.angle_gamma   90.00
#
_symmetry.space_group_name_H-M   'P 1'
#
loop_
_entity.id
_entity.type
_entity.pdbx_description
1 polymer ?
#
loop_
_entity_poly.entity_id
_entity_poly.type
_entity_poly.pdbx_seq_one_letter_code
_entity_poly.pdbx_strand_id
1 'polypeptide(L)' 'MSTQGPGGISMDEFRLMAERAGLGLTQSELEELKPLYELYLPHIEKLHSVELGAEEISLSFQADWPS' A
#
# COMPACT_ATOMS: atom_id res chain seq x y z
N MET A 1 14.75 -16.75 -16.59
CA MET A 1 14.80 -17.27 -15.21
C MET A 1 14.17 -16.22 -14.33
N SER A 2 12.89 -16.38 -13.99
CA SER A 2 12.15 -15.41 -13.17
C SER A 2 12.30 -15.83 -11.71
N THR A 3 13.21 -15.21 -10.98
CA THR A 3 13.41 -15.48 -9.55
C THR A 3 12.29 -14.80 -8.77
N GLN A 4 11.18 -15.52 -8.61
CA GLN A 4 10.13 -15.16 -7.67
C GLN A 4 10.63 -15.50 -6.26
N GLY A 5 11.03 -14.48 -5.49
CA GLY A 5 11.29 -14.64 -4.06
C GLY A 5 10.00 -14.99 -3.32
N PRO A 6 10.08 -15.73 -2.19
CA PRO A 6 8.91 -16.17 -1.45
C PRO A 6 8.19 -14.95 -0.85
N GLY A 7 7.02 -14.59 -1.39
CA GLY A 7 6.20 -13.45 -0.93
C GLY A 7 6.32 -12.17 -1.74
N GLY A 8 7.01 -12.17 -2.88
CA GLY A 8 7.06 -11.02 -3.79
C GLY A 8 5.83 -10.90 -4.68
N ILE A 9 5.35 -9.67 -4.90
CA ILE A 9 4.32 -9.37 -5.91
C ILE A 9 4.84 -9.63 -7.33
N SER A 10 3.95 -9.99 -8.24
CA SER A 10 4.28 -10.10 -9.67
C SER A 10 4.56 -8.72 -10.29
N MET A 11 5.22 -8.70 -11.45
CA MET A 11 5.47 -7.46 -12.18
C MET A 11 4.16 -6.83 -12.69
N ASP A 12 3.18 -7.64 -13.08
CA ASP A 12 1.87 -7.16 -13.55
C ASP A 12 1.06 -6.52 -12.41
N GLU A 13 1.09 -7.13 -11.22
CA GLU A 13 0.50 -6.54 -10.02
C GLU A 13 1.21 -5.23 -9.63
N PHE A 14 2.53 -5.19 -9.73
CA PHE A 14 3.30 -3.98 -9.44
C PHE A 14 2.98 -2.85 -10.42
N ARG A 15 2.90 -3.14 -11.72
CA ARG A 15 2.48 -2.17 -12.75
C ARG A 15 1.10 -1.62 -12.43
N LEU A 16 0.12 -2.48 -12.13
CA LEU A 16 -1.23 -2.05 -11.80
C LEU A 16 -1.26 -1.13 -10.57
N MET A 17 -0.45 -1.42 -9.55
CA MET A 17 -0.33 -0.56 -8.37
C MET A 17 0.31 0.79 -8.69
N ALA A 18 1.36 0.81 -9.51
CA ALA A 18 2.00 2.06 -9.95
C ALA A 18 1.02 2.93 -10.74
N GLU A 19 0.25 2.34 -11.67
CA GLU A 19 -0.79 3.04 -12.43
C GLU A 19 -1.89 3.60 -11.52
N ARG A 20 -2.35 2.83 -10.53
CA ARG A 20 -3.33 3.29 -9.52
C ARG A 20 -2.80 4.42 -8.65
N ALA A 21 -1.50 4.45 -8.41
CA ALA A 21 -0.83 5.55 -7.72
C ALA A 21 -0.61 6.78 -8.62
N GLY A 22 -0.99 6.72 -9.90
CA GLY A 22 -0.76 7.78 -10.88
C GLY A 22 0.68 7.88 -11.35
N LEU A 23 1.49 6.84 -11.11
CA LEU A 23 2.89 6.77 -11.53
C LEU A 23 2.95 6.19 -12.95
N GLY A 24 3.08 7.07 -13.94
CA GLY A 24 3.27 6.71 -15.35
C GLY A 24 4.69 6.24 -15.65
N LEU A 25 5.11 5.14 -15.02
CA LEU A 25 6.47 4.61 -15.13
C LEU A 25 6.67 3.77 -16.39
N THR A 26 7.86 3.88 -16.97
CA THR A 26 8.34 3.00 -18.03
C THR A 26 8.68 1.60 -17.48
N GLN A 27 8.83 0.61 -18.38
CA GLN A 27 9.19 -0.76 -18.00
C GLN A 27 10.52 -0.81 -17.22
N SER A 28 11.52 -0.03 -17.63
CA SER A 28 12.82 0.04 -16.94
C SER A 28 12.70 0.58 -15.52
N GLU A 29 11.92 1.64 -15.35
CA GLU A 29 11.70 2.25 -14.03
C GLU A 29 10.92 1.31 -13.10
N LEU A 30 9.97 0.54 -13.64
CA LEU A 30 9.26 -0.50 -12.87
C LEU A 30 10.20 -1.61 -12.40
N GLU A 31 11.13 -2.04 -13.27
CA GLU A 31 12.13 -3.07 -12.93
C GLU A 31 13.12 -2.60 -11.86
N GLU A 32 13.48 -1.32 -11.86
CA GLU A 32 14.32 -0.71 -10.83
C GLU A 32 13.59 -0.49 -9.51
N LEU A 33 12.32 -0.09 -9.57
CA LEU A 33 11.52 0.25 -8.38
C LEU A 33 10.98 -0.98 -7.67
N LYS A 34 10.68 -2.07 -8.38
CA LYS A 34 10.08 -3.29 -7.80
C LYS A 34 10.92 -3.89 -6.66
N PRO A 35 12.25 -4.06 -6.77
CA PRO A 35 13.07 -4.56 -5.66
C PRO A 35 13.03 -3.67 -4.42
N LEU A 36 12.95 -2.34 -4.60
CA LEU A 36 12.80 -1.41 -3.49
C LEU A 36 11.44 -1.59 -2.81
N TYR A 37 10.37 -1.72 -3.59
CA TYR A 37 9.04 -2.00 -3.05
C TYR A 37 9.02 -3.30 -2.25
N GLU A 38 9.60 -4.37 -2.79
CA GLU A 38 9.67 -5.68 -2.12
C GLU A 38 10.50 -5.65 -0.83
N LEU A 39 11.51 -4.79 -0.73
CA LEU A 39 12.27 -4.57 0.51
C LEU A 39 11.39 -4.00 1.63
N TYR A 40 10.48 -3.09 1.30
CA TYR A 40 9.59 -2.44 2.27
C TYR A 40 8.28 -3.18 2.54
N LEU A 41 7.87 -4.07 1.64
CA LEU A 41 6.61 -4.81 1.75
C LEU A 41 6.41 -5.50 3.13
N PRO A 42 7.40 -6.20 3.71
CA PRO A 42 7.23 -6.83 5.03
C PRO A 42 7.03 -5.82 6.18
N HIS A 43 7.51 -4.59 6.02
CA HIS A 43 7.33 -3.53 7.01
C HIS A 43 5.91 -2.95 6.92
N ILE A 44 5.38 -2.81 5.70
CA ILE A 44 4.01 -2.36 5.45
C ILE A 44 3.01 -3.42 5.95
N GLU A 45 3.27 -4.70 5.69
CA GLU A 45 2.42 -5.80 6.19
C GLU A 45 2.32 -5.79 7.71
N LYS A 46 3.43 -5.53 8.43
CA LYS A 46 3.41 -5.40 9.88
C LYS A 46 2.51 -4.27 10.35
N LEU A 47 2.53 -3.10 9.69
CA LEU A 47 1.63 -1.99 10.02
C LEU A 47 0.16 -2.36 9.81
N HIS A 48 -0.16 -3.07 8.72
CA HIS A 48 -1.52 -3.51 8.44
C HIS A 48 -1.99 -4.68 9.33
N SER A 49 -1.05 -5.42 9.92
CA SER A 49 -1.37 -6.50 10.87
C SER A 49 -1.72 -6.01 12.28
N VAL A 50 -1.57 -4.70 12.55
CA VAL A 50 -1.92 -4.12 13.85
C VAL A 50 -3.45 -4.09 13.98
N GLU A 51 -3.97 -4.90 14.89
CA GLU A 51 -5.37 -4.84 15.29
C GLU A 51 -5.57 -3.66 16.25
N LEU A 52 -6.21 -2.59 15.76
CA LEU A 52 -6.40 -1.34 16.51
C LEU A 52 -7.45 -1.44 17.63
N GLY A 53 -8.02 -2.62 17.89
CA GLY A 53 -9.07 -2.83 18.87
C GLY A 53 -10.32 -1.96 18.60
N ALA A 54 -11.19 -1.85 19.60
CA ALA A 54 -12.39 -1.03 19.56
C ALA A 54 -12.12 0.43 19.97
N GLU A 55 -11.04 1.04 19.48
CA GLU A 55 -10.90 2.50 19.57
C GLU A 55 -11.71 3.15 18.44
N GLU A 56 -13.03 3.08 18.60
CA GLU A 56 -13.98 3.86 17.82
C GLU A 56 -13.78 5.33 18.21
N ILE A 57 -12.86 6.04 17.54
CA ILE A 57 -12.84 7.51 17.56
C ILE A 57 -14.00 7.97 16.66
N SER A 58 -15.23 7.66 17.07
CA SER A 58 -16.43 8.31 16.57
C SER A 58 -16.49 9.67 17.25
N LEU A 59 -15.82 10.66 16.68
CA LEU A 59 -16.08 12.05 17.00
C LEU A 59 -17.49 12.39 16.49
N SER A 60 -18.50 12.12 17.31
CA SER A 60 -19.87 12.54 17.05
C SER A 60 -19.96 14.06 17.18
N PHE A 61 -19.95 14.77 16.05
CA PHE A 61 -20.23 16.20 16.03
C PHE A 61 -21.73 16.43 16.22
N GLN A 62 -22.12 17.03 17.35
CA GLN A 62 -23.46 17.59 17.51
C GLN A 62 -23.41 19.08 17.13
N ALA A 63 -24.08 19.44 16.03
CA ALA A 63 -24.27 20.82 15.66
C ALA A 63 -25.23 21.49 16.65
N ASP A 64 -24.72 22.34 17.53
CA ASP A 64 -25.54 23.21 18.38
C ASP A 64 -25.91 24.45 17.57
N TRP A 65 -27.02 24.38 16.84
CA TRP A 65 -27.60 25.55 16.17
C TRP A 65 -28.65 26.20 17.07
N PRO A 66 -28.49 27.49 17.46
CA PRO A 66 -29.53 28.21 18.18
C PRO A 66 -30.75 28.40 17.28
N SER A 67 -31.92 27.99 17.78
CA SER A 67 -33.25 28.20 17.19
C SER A 67 -33.73 29.64 17.31
#